data_AF-A0A8B7VVY4-F1
#
_entry.id   AF-A0A8B7VVY4-F1
#
_cell.length_a   1.000
_cell.length_b   1.000
_cell.length_c   1.000
_cell.angle_alpha   90.00
_cell.angle_beta   90.00
_cell.angle_gamma   90.00
#
_symmetry.space_group_name_H-M   'P 1'
#
loop_
_entity.id
_entity.type
_entity.pdbx_description
1 polymer ?
#
loop_
_entity_poly.entity_id
_entity_poly.type
_entity_poly.pdbx_seq_one_letter_code
_entity_poly.pdbx_strand_id
1 'polypeptide(L)'
;MTVIQWVSDFSERIKQLQNISQAAASGGAKELKNVHVYLGGLFVPEAYITATRQYVAQATSWSLEELCLEVNVTSTQGATLDACSFGVTGLKLQGATCNNNKLSLSNAISTVLPLTQLRWVKQTNAEKKANVVTLPVYLNFTRADLIFTVDFEIATKEDPRSFYERGVAVLCTE
;
A
#
# COMPACT_ATOMS: atom_id res chain seq x y z
N MET A 1 -2.04 -11.91 -19.75
CA MET A 1 -1.48 -10.64 -20.29
C MET A 1 -1.08 -10.86 -21.74
N THR A 2 -1.56 -10.03 -22.64
CA THR A 2 -1.14 -10.03 -24.06
C THR A 2 0.10 -9.16 -24.26
N VAL A 3 0.78 -9.30 -25.40
CA VAL A 3 1.96 -8.46 -25.73
C VAL A 3 1.61 -6.96 -25.75
N ILE A 4 0.44 -6.59 -26.23
CA ILE A 4 0.00 -5.18 -26.31
C ILE A 4 -0.18 -4.62 -24.89
N GLN A 5 -0.83 -5.38 -24.00
CA GLN A 5 -1.00 -5.00 -22.59
C GLN A 5 0.37 -4.88 -21.89
N TRP A 6 1.28 -5.82 -22.15
CA TRP A 6 2.61 -5.79 -21.56
C TRP A 6 3.44 -4.59 -22.01
N VAL A 7 3.43 -4.24 -23.31
CA VAL A 7 4.17 -3.07 -23.82
C VAL A 7 3.62 -1.77 -23.20
N SER A 8 2.30 -1.68 -23.04
CA SER A 8 1.68 -0.52 -22.39
C SER A 8 2.10 -0.40 -20.92
N ASP A 9 1.99 -1.49 -20.16
CA ASP A 9 2.42 -1.54 -18.75
C ASP A 9 3.92 -1.22 -18.62
N PHE A 10 4.76 -1.82 -19.45
CA PHE A 10 6.19 -1.53 -19.47
C PHE A 10 6.49 -0.05 -19.74
N SER A 11 5.78 0.59 -20.67
CA SER A 11 5.91 2.02 -20.92
C SER A 11 5.59 2.86 -19.67
N GLU A 12 4.55 2.50 -18.92
CA GLU A 12 4.18 3.17 -17.67
C GLU A 12 5.25 2.99 -16.59
N ARG A 13 5.84 1.80 -16.47
CA ARG A 13 6.97 1.54 -15.55
C ARG A 13 8.16 2.43 -15.86
N ILE A 14 8.51 2.57 -17.14
CA ILE A 14 9.62 3.44 -17.55
C ILE A 14 9.33 4.91 -17.23
N LYS A 15 8.10 5.39 -17.48
CA LYS A 15 7.69 6.77 -17.12
C LYS A 15 7.82 7.01 -15.61
N GLN A 16 7.40 6.05 -14.79
CA GLN A 16 7.58 6.14 -13.34
C GLN A 16 9.05 6.24 -12.94
N LEU A 17 9.93 5.40 -13.52
CA LEU A 17 11.36 5.45 -13.25
C LEU A 17 11.98 6.79 -13.66
N GLN A 18 11.56 7.36 -14.79
CA GLN A 18 11.98 8.69 -15.22
C GLN A 18 11.57 9.76 -14.20
N ASN A 19 10.32 9.73 -13.73
CA ASN A 19 9.82 10.68 -12.72
C ASN A 19 10.60 10.57 -11.40
N ILE A 20 10.87 9.35 -10.93
CA ILE A 20 11.68 9.09 -9.74
C ILE A 20 13.10 9.63 -9.92
N SER A 21 13.72 9.40 -11.08
CA SER A 21 15.06 9.89 -11.38
C SER A 21 15.13 11.42 -11.41
N GLN A 22 14.11 12.09 -11.94
CA GLN A 22 14.04 13.55 -11.96
C GLN A 22 13.88 14.14 -10.56
N ALA A 23 13.03 13.53 -9.73
CA ALA A 23 12.88 13.92 -8.32
C ALA A 23 14.18 13.73 -7.52
N ALA A 24 14.92 12.64 -7.78
CA ALA A 24 16.22 12.42 -7.17
C ALA A 24 17.26 13.49 -7.58
N ALA A 25 17.22 13.94 -8.84
CA ALA A 25 18.16 14.93 -9.36
C ALA A 25 17.90 16.35 -8.83
N SER A 26 16.65 16.71 -8.51
CA SER A 26 16.29 18.08 -8.08
C SER A 26 16.65 18.39 -6.63
N GLY A 27 16.44 17.45 -5.71
CA GLY A 27 16.64 17.69 -4.27
C GLY A 27 17.22 16.49 -3.50
N GLY A 28 17.79 15.52 -4.22
CA GLY A 28 18.43 14.34 -3.62
C GLY A 28 17.44 13.38 -2.97
N ALA A 29 17.97 12.53 -2.08
CA ALA A 29 17.19 11.46 -1.44
C ALA A 29 16.00 11.96 -0.58
N LYS A 30 16.01 13.23 -0.17
CA LYS A 30 14.91 13.81 0.63
C LYS A 30 13.63 14.00 -0.19
N GLU A 31 13.76 14.35 -1.47
CA GLU A 31 12.60 14.55 -2.36
C GLU A 31 11.96 13.22 -2.78
N LEU A 32 12.73 12.13 -2.79
CA LEU A 32 12.20 10.79 -3.09
C LEU A 32 11.10 10.34 -2.13
N LYS A 33 11.11 10.85 -0.89
CA LYS A 33 10.07 10.57 0.10
C LYS A 33 8.71 11.17 -0.30
N ASN A 34 8.71 12.29 -1.00
CA ASN A 34 7.50 13.02 -1.40
C ASN A 34 6.87 12.43 -2.67
N VAL A 35 7.60 11.56 -3.39
CA VAL A 35 7.10 10.92 -4.61
C VAL A 35 6.06 9.86 -4.25
N HIS A 36 4.88 9.97 -4.83
CA HIS A 36 3.86 8.92 -4.75
C HIS A 36 4.18 7.81 -5.73
N VAL A 37 4.55 6.64 -5.21
CA VAL A 37 5.03 5.52 -6.01
C VAL A 37 3.84 4.62 -6.38
N TYR A 38 3.67 4.33 -7.67
CA TYR A 38 2.77 3.26 -8.09
C TYR A 38 3.46 1.91 -7.85
N LEU A 39 2.99 1.21 -6.82
CA LEU A 39 3.65 0.00 -6.30
C LEU A 39 3.68 -1.12 -7.34
N GLY A 40 2.59 -1.29 -8.08
CA GLY A 40 2.48 -2.25 -9.17
C GLY A 40 3.45 -2.02 -10.32
N GLY A 41 3.91 -0.78 -10.50
CA GLY A 41 4.88 -0.38 -11.52
C GLY A 41 6.33 -0.76 -11.18
N LEU A 42 6.62 -1.12 -9.93
CA LEU A 42 7.95 -1.60 -9.55
C LEU A 42 8.17 -3.03 -10.01
N PHE A 43 9.40 -3.35 -10.42
CA PHE A 43 9.77 -4.72 -10.80
C PHE A 43 9.82 -5.67 -9.61
N VAL A 44 10.19 -5.15 -8.43
CA VAL A 44 10.25 -5.90 -7.17
C VAL A 44 9.58 -5.06 -6.07
N PRO A 45 8.24 -5.07 -5.97
CA PRO A 45 7.52 -4.21 -5.01
C PRO A 45 7.81 -4.56 -3.55
N GLU A 46 8.09 -5.83 -3.23
CA GLU A 46 8.47 -6.24 -1.86
C GLU A 46 9.78 -5.57 -1.40
N ALA A 47 10.75 -5.44 -2.32
CA ALA A 47 12.00 -4.75 -2.03
C ALA A 47 11.78 -3.27 -1.67
N TYR A 48 10.78 -2.62 -2.27
CA TYR A 48 10.41 -1.26 -1.89
C TYR A 48 9.85 -1.19 -0.47
N ILE A 49 8.94 -2.11 -0.09
CA ILE A 49 8.39 -2.16 1.27
C ILE A 49 9.52 -2.36 2.28
N THR A 50 10.42 -3.32 2.06
CA THR A 50 11.57 -3.56 2.95
C THR A 50 12.52 -2.35 3.02
N ALA A 51 12.77 -1.67 1.91
CA ALA A 51 13.59 -0.45 1.87
C ALA A 51 12.95 0.70 2.68
N THR A 52 11.64 0.91 2.57
CA THR A 52 10.94 1.91 3.40
C THR A 52 11.03 1.57 4.89
N ARG A 53 10.94 0.29 5.26
CA ARG A 53 11.13 -0.17 6.65
C ARG A 53 12.52 0.17 7.16
N GLN A 54 13.55 -0.15 6.37
CA GLN A 54 14.95 0.13 6.71
C GLN A 54 15.21 1.63 6.84
N TYR A 55 14.64 2.43 5.94
CA TYR A 55 14.75 3.88 6.00
C TYR A 55 14.18 4.43 7.31
N VAL A 56 12.97 4.00 7.71
CA VAL A 56 12.36 4.45 8.97
C VAL A 56 13.15 3.97 10.18
N ALA A 57 13.60 2.71 10.19
CA ALA A 57 14.45 2.19 11.26
C ALA A 57 15.72 3.02 11.45
N GLN A 58 16.39 3.41 10.35
CA GLN A 58 17.56 4.29 10.40
C GLN A 58 17.23 5.70 10.91
N ALA A 59 16.13 6.29 10.44
CA ALA A 59 15.73 7.64 10.83
C ALA A 59 15.27 7.73 12.31
N THR A 60 14.67 6.67 12.84
CA THR A 60 14.08 6.63 14.19
C THR A 60 14.95 5.90 15.22
N SER A 61 16.00 5.20 14.77
CA SER A 61 16.80 4.28 15.60
C SER A 61 15.97 3.19 16.30
N TRP A 62 14.87 2.76 15.69
CA TRP A 62 14.07 1.62 16.15
C TRP A 62 14.57 0.30 15.54
N SER A 63 14.37 -0.81 16.25
CA SER A 63 14.67 -2.14 15.68
C SER A 63 13.70 -2.47 14.54
N LEU A 64 14.19 -3.16 13.50
CA LEU A 64 13.35 -3.63 12.39
C LEU A 64 12.21 -4.53 12.85
N GLU A 65 12.41 -5.27 13.94
CA GLU A 65 11.42 -6.19 14.52
C GLU A 65 10.34 -5.45 15.30
N GLU A 66 10.65 -4.26 15.80
CA GLU A 66 9.70 -3.42 16.51
C GLU A 66 8.81 -2.62 15.54
N LEU A 67 9.05 -2.69 14.22
CA LEU A 67 8.30 -1.92 13.24
C LEU A 67 7.11 -2.71 12.68
N CYS A 68 5.92 -2.16 12.87
CA CYS A 68 4.68 -2.63 12.23
C CYS A 68 4.23 -1.66 11.15
N LEU A 69 3.57 -2.20 10.13
CA LEU A 69 3.03 -1.40 9.03
C LEU A 69 1.57 -1.06 9.32
N GLU A 70 1.26 0.22 9.37
CA GLU A 70 -0.09 0.76 9.43
C GLU A 70 -0.46 1.36 8.07
N VAL A 71 -1.68 1.08 7.61
CA VAL A 71 -2.19 1.61 6.34
C VAL A 71 -3.28 2.63 6.60
N ASN A 72 -3.14 3.78 5.95
CA ASN A 72 -4.16 4.82 5.96
C ASN A 72 -4.56 5.16 4.53
N VAL A 73 -5.80 4.86 4.16
CA VAL A 73 -6.35 5.23 2.84
C VAL A 73 -6.98 6.61 2.94
N THR A 74 -6.53 7.52 2.09
CA THR A 74 -7.08 8.87 1.99
C THR A 74 -7.62 9.14 0.58
N SER A 75 -8.74 9.87 0.53
CA SER A 75 -9.29 10.41 -0.71
C SER A 75 -8.74 11.79 -1.04
N THR A 76 -8.07 12.45 -0.10
CA THR A 76 -7.50 13.80 -0.29
C THR A 76 -6.04 13.71 -0.73
N GLN A 77 -5.73 14.33 -1.88
CA GLN A 77 -4.39 14.40 -2.48
C GLN A 77 -3.41 15.30 -1.69
N GLY A 78 -3.80 15.78 -0.50
CA GLY A 78 -3.02 16.72 0.33
C GLY A 78 -2.69 16.18 1.72
N ALA A 79 -2.78 14.86 1.95
CA ALA A 79 -2.38 14.28 3.23
C ALA A 79 -0.88 14.50 3.46
N THR A 80 -0.54 15.16 4.58
CA THR A 80 0.85 15.40 4.96
C THR A 80 1.51 14.07 5.35
N LEU A 81 2.49 13.63 4.56
CA LEU A 81 3.29 12.45 4.87
C LEU A 81 4.28 12.79 5.98
N ASP A 82 4.09 12.21 7.17
CA ASP A 82 5.05 12.33 8.27
C ASP A 82 6.40 11.68 7.92
N ALA A 83 7.42 11.83 8.77
CA ALA A 83 8.75 11.28 8.53
C ALA A 83 8.78 9.74 8.35
N CYS A 84 7.75 9.03 8.82
CA CYS A 84 7.65 7.57 8.82
C CYS A 84 6.65 7.03 7.78
N SER A 85 6.12 7.90 6.91
CA SER A 85 5.05 7.59 5.97
C SER A 85 5.48 7.75 4.51
N PHE A 86 4.96 6.86 3.67
CA PHE A 86 5.19 6.81 2.23
C PHE A 86 3.87 6.72 1.48
N GLY A 87 3.71 7.54 0.45
CA GLY A 87 2.51 7.54 -0.39
C GLY A 87 2.61 6.51 -1.50
N VAL A 88 1.63 5.61 -1.58
CA VAL A 88 1.49 4.60 -2.63
C VAL A 88 0.18 4.79 -3.38
N THR A 89 0.24 4.64 -4.71
CA THR A 89 -0.91 4.78 -5.60
C THR A 89 -1.15 3.50 -6.42
N GLY A 90 -2.32 3.44 -7.06
CA GLY A 90 -2.69 2.36 -7.98
C GLY A 90 -3.14 1.06 -7.31
N LEU A 91 -3.27 1.04 -5.98
CA LEU A 91 -3.82 -0.11 -5.27
C LEU A 91 -5.32 -0.25 -5.53
N LYS A 92 -5.78 -1.49 -5.64
CA LYS A 92 -7.19 -1.85 -5.84
C LYS A 92 -7.62 -2.85 -4.80
N LEU A 93 -8.83 -2.68 -4.26
CA LEU A 93 -9.44 -3.55 -3.27
C LEU A 93 -10.53 -4.40 -3.93
N GLN A 94 -10.47 -5.72 -3.77
CA GLN A 94 -11.48 -6.64 -4.29
C GLN A 94 -12.42 -7.13 -3.19
N GLY A 95 -13.73 -7.14 -3.46
CA GLY A 95 -14.76 -7.65 -2.54
C GLY A 95 -15.13 -6.71 -1.40
N ALA A 96 -14.56 -5.51 -1.35
CA ALA A 96 -14.84 -4.49 -0.35
C ALA A 96 -14.63 -3.07 -0.92
N THR A 97 -15.12 -2.09 -0.18
CA THR A 97 -14.88 -0.65 -0.39
C THR A 97 -14.26 -0.06 0.86
N CYS A 98 -13.39 0.94 0.71
CA CYS A 98 -12.77 1.65 1.82
C CYS A 98 -13.27 3.10 1.86
N ASN A 99 -13.95 3.47 2.95
CA ASN A 99 -14.42 4.83 3.20
C ASN A 99 -13.90 5.31 4.56
N ASN A 100 -13.27 6.48 4.62
CA ASN A 100 -12.69 7.05 5.85
C ASN A 100 -11.78 6.07 6.61
N ASN A 101 -10.90 5.38 5.87
CA ASN A 101 -10.01 4.32 6.38
C ASN A 101 -10.71 3.12 7.03
N LYS A 102 -11.98 2.90 6.71
CA LYS A 102 -12.75 1.76 7.22
C LYS A 102 -13.30 0.93 6.06
N LEU A 103 -13.20 -0.38 6.19
CA LEU A 103 -13.67 -1.34 5.20
C LEU A 103 -15.14 -1.65 5.38
N SER A 104 -15.84 -1.80 4.27
CA SER A 104 -17.21 -2.32 4.21
C SER A 104 -17.30 -3.31 3.05
N LEU A 105 -17.99 -4.42 3.25
CA LEU A 105 -18.21 -5.38 2.18
C LEU A 105 -19.02 -4.73 1.05
N SER A 106 -18.65 -5.05 -0.18
CA SER A 106 -19.30 -4.54 -1.37
C SER A 106 -19.48 -5.65 -2.39
N ASN A 107 -20.47 -5.48 -3.26
CA ASN A 107 -20.68 -6.35 -4.42
C ASN A 107 -19.90 -5.86 -5.65
N ALA A 108 -19.17 -4.73 -5.53
CA ALA A 108 -18.25 -4.27 -6.56
C ALA A 108 -17.08 -5.26 -6.71
N ILE A 109 -16.73 -5.57 -7.96
CA ILE A 109 -15.63 -6.49 -8.29
C ILE A 109 -14.30 -5.91 -7.80
N SER A 110 -14.08 -4.62 -8.02
CA SER A 110 -12.86 -3.92 -7.65
C SER A 110 -13.15 -2.45 -7.32
N THR A 111 -12.51 -1.94 -6.28
CA THR A 111 -12.59 -0.55 -5.81
C THR A 111 -11.19 0.04 -5.80
N VAL A 112 -10.98 1.17 -6.48
CA VAL A 112 -9.67 1.85 -6.49
C VAL A 112 -9.41 2.52 -5.15
N LEU A 113 -8.20 2.39 -4.63
CA LEU A 113 -7.69 3.13 -3.48
C LEU A 113 -6.82 4.29 -4.00
N PRO A 114 -7.33 5.55 -4.01
CA PRO A 114 -6.67 6.65 -4.72
C PRO A 114 -5.26 6.94 -4.22
N LEU A 115 -5.10 7.07 -2.90
CA LEU A 115 -3.83 7.27 -2.23
C LEU A 115 -3.82 6.45 -0.94
N THR A 116 -2.83 5.58 -0.81
CA THR A 116 -2.62 4.73 0.36
C THR A 116 -1.31 5.12 1.02
N GLN A 117 -1.39 5.57 2.26
CA GLN A 117 -0.24 5.93 3.06
C GLN A 117 0.23 4.71 3.86
N LEU A 118 1.46 4.30 3.61
CA LEU A 118 2.17 3.26 4.33
C LEU A 118 2.96 3.92 5.46
N ARG A 119 2.58 3.68 6.71
CA ARG A 119 3.22 4.26 7.89
C ARG A 119 3.86 3.19 8.75
N TRP A 120 5.14 3.35 9.04
CA TRP A 120 5.85 2.47 9.96
C TRP A 120 5.73 2.98 11.39
N VAL A 121 5.25 2.12 12.29
CA VAL A 121 4.99 2.46 13.68
C VAL A 121 5.74 1.51 14.60
N LYS A 122 6.23 2.03 15.73
CA LYS A 122 6.80 1.18 16.77
C LYS A 122 5.68 0.37 17.41
N GLN A 123 5.84 -0.94 17.46
CA GLN A 123 4.96 -1.88 18.12
C GLN A 123 5.05 -1.65 19.63
N THR A 124 4.20 -0.76 20.13
CA THR A 124 3.93 -0.65 21.56
C THR A 124 2.78 -1.59 21.90
N ASN A 125 2.88 -2.36 22.98
CA ASN A 125 1.83 -3.27 23.46
C ASN A 125 0.47 -2.60 23.78
N ALA A 126 0.35 -1.29 23.56
CA ALA A 126 -0.85 -0.52 23.78
C ALA A 126 -1.65 -0.41 22.47
N GLU A 127 -2.89 -0.90 22.54
CA GLU A 127 -3.98 -0.70 21.58
C GLU A 127 -3.94 -1.57 20.32
N LYS A 128 -4.14 -2.89 20.49
CA LYS A 128 -4.80 -3.67 19.43
C LYS A 128 -6.17 -3.04 19.18
N LYS A 129 -6.30 -2.31 18.07
CA LYS A 129 -7.57 -1.75 17.62
C LYS A 129 -8.59 -2.88 17.56
N ALA A 130 -9.70 -2.72 18.28
CA ALA A 130 -10.80 -3.66 18.19
C ALA A 130 -11.36 -3.61 16.75
N ASN A 131 -11.67 -4.77 16.18
CA ASN A 131 -12.32 -4.91 14.86
C ASN A 131 -11.43 -4.61 13.63
N VAL A 132 -10.24 -5.21 13.60
CA VAL A 132 -9.32 -5.15 12.46
C VAL A 132 -9.36 -6.46 11.65
N VAL A 133 -9.21 -6.35 10.34
CA VAL A 133 -9.00 -7.49 9.42
C VAL A 133 -7.63 -7.37 8.76
N THR A 134 -6.92 -8.49 8.68
CA THR A 134 -5.63 -8.57 7.99
C THR A 134 -5.87 -9.03 6.57
N LEU A 135 -5.57 -8.19 5.59
CA LEU A 135 -5.74 -8.48 4.17
C LEU A 135 -4.40 -8.76 3.48
N PRO A 136 -4.37 -9.75 2.56
CA PRO A 136 -3.22 -9.95 1.70
C PRO A 136 -3.16 -8.89 0.60
N VAL A 137 -1.96 -8.38 0.32
CA VAL A 137 -1.65 -7.53 -0.83
C VAL A 137 -0.91 -8.36 -1.87
N TYR A 138 -1.57 -8.67 -2.97
CA TYR A 138 -0.99 -9.42 -4.08
C TYR A 138 -0.45 -8.50 -5.17
N LEU A 139 0.51 -9.01 -5.94
CA LEU A 139 1.04 -8.30 -7.11
C LEU A 139 -0.06 -8.00 -8.14
N ASN A 140 -0.85 -9.02 -8.48
CA ASN A 140 -1.86 -8.92 -9.53
C ASN A 140 -3.03 -9.90 -9.29
N PHE A 141 -4.02 -9.86 -10.19
CA PHE A 141 -5.26 -10.63 -10.08
C PHE A 141 -5.08 -12.16 -9.99
N THR A 142 -3.92 -12.71 -10.38
CA THR A 142 -3.65 -14.16 -10.25
C THR A 142 -3.48 -14.60 -8.80
N ARG A 143 -3.20 -13.66 -7.88
CA ARG A 143 -2.94 -13.90 -6.46
C ARG A 143 -1.82 -14.92 -6.19
N ALA A 144 -0.90 -15.09 -7.14
CA ALA A 144 0.24 -16.00 -7.01
C ALA A 144 1.34 -15.41 -6.10
N ASP A 145 1.63 -14.12 -6.26
CA ASP A 145 2.70 -13.44 -5.54
C ASP A 145 2.12 -12.54 -4.43
N LEU A 146 2.29 -12.97 -3.18
CA LEU A 146 1.97 -12.18 -1.99
C LEU A 146 3.12 -11.21 -1.71
N ILE A 147 2.85 -9.91 -1.66
CA ILE A 147 3.88 -8.88 -1.40
C ILE A 147 3.99 -8.61 0.11
N PHE A 148 2.86 -8.37 0.78
CA PHE A 148 2.79 -8.13 2.23
C PHE A 148 1.34 -8.26 2.73
N THR A 149 1.16 -8.20 4.04
CA THR A 149 -0.15 -8.16 4.69
C THR A 149 -0.39 -6.80 5.33
N VAL A 150 -1.65 -6.37 5.36
CA VAL A 150 -2.05 -5.06 5.88
C VAL A 150 -3.26 -5.18 6.76
N ASP A 151 -3.26 -4.42 7.84
CA ASP A 151 -4.33 -4.37 8.80
C ASP A 151 -5.26 -3.19 8.50
N PHE A 152 -6.56 -3.46 8.40
CA PHE A 152 -7.59 -2.46 8.15
C PHE A 152 -8.69 -2.51 9.21
N GLU A 153 -9.21 -1.34 9.57
CA GLU A 153 -10.39 -1.23 10.44
C GLU A 153 -11.68 -1.56 9.67
N ILE A 154 -12.61 -2.25 10.31
CA ILE A 154 -13.93 -2.55 9.75
C ILE A 154 -14.92 -1.46 10.16
N ALA A 155 -15.70 -0.92 9.20
CA ALA A 155 -16.65 0.18 9.42
C ALA A 155 -17.91 -0.25 10.18
N THR A 156 -18.34 -1.48 9.94
CA THR A 156 -19.63 -2.03 10.33
C THR A 156 -19.50 -2.97 11.53
N LYS A 157 -20.63 -3.37 12.13
CA LYS A 157 -20.70 -4.51 13.06
C LYS A 157 -20.56 -5.87 12.34
N GLU A 158 -20.07 -5.88 11.10
CA GLU A 158 -19.88 -7.12 10.35
C GLU A 158 -18.79 -7.95 11.02
N ASP A 159 -19.02 -9.26 11.09
CA ASP A 159 -18.05 -10.20 11.65
C ASP A 159 -16.81 -10.23 10.75
N PRO A 160 -15.59 -10.06 11.28
CA PRO A 160 -14.35 -10.16 10.51
C PRO A 160 -14.25 -11.44 9.66
N ARG A 161 -14.89 -12.53 10.09
CA ARG A 161 -14.96 -13.79 9.32
C ARG A 161 -15.59 -13.61 7.95
N SER A 162 -16.57 -12.73 7.81
CA SER A 162 -17.25 -12.45 6.53
C SER A 162 -16.29 -11.92 5.47
N PHE A 163 -15.26 -11.17 5.88
CA PHE A 163 -14.22 -10.67 4.97
C PHE A 163 -13.32 -11.80 4.46
N TYR A 164 -12.98 -12.76 5.33
CA TYR A 164 -12.20 -13.93 4.95
C TYR A 164 -12.99 -14.87 4.04
N GLU A 165 -14.28 -15.10 4.34
CA GLU A 165 -15.16 -15.93 3.50
C GLU A 165 -15.39 -15.33 2.10
N ARG A 166 -15.47 -13.99 1.99
CA ARG A 166 -15.53 -13.31 0.69
C ARG A 166 -14.19 -13.23 -0.04
N GLY A 167 -13.08 -13.65 0.58
CA GLY A 167 -11.76 -13.62 -0.03
C GLY A 167 -11.29 -12.21 -0.40
N VAL A 168 -11.57 -11.23 0.46
CA VAL A 168 -11.18 -9.82 0.27
C VAL A 168 -9.65 -9.72 0.18
N ALA A 169 -9.16 -8.98 -0.80
CA ALA A 169 -7.72 -8.81 -1.03
C ALA A 169 -7.41 -7.46 -1.69
N VAL A 170 -6.17 -7.01 -1.57
CA VAL A 170 -5.65 -5.83 -2.27
C VAL A 170 -4.74 -6.28 -3.41
N LEU A 171 -4.81 -5.60 -4.56
CA LEU A 171 -4.00 -5.86 -5.75
C LEU A 171 -3.18 -4.62 -6.10
N CYS A 172 -1.92 -4.83 -6.52
CA CYS A 172 -1.03 -3.75 -6.94
C CYS A 172 -1.19 -3.38 -8.42
N THR A 173 -1.42 -4.36 -9.29
CA THR A 173 -1.60 -4.20 -10.74
C THR A 173 -2.77 -5.05 -11.21
N GLU A 174 -3.45 -4.59 -12.26
CA GLU A 174 -4.48 -5.36 -12.98
C GLU A 174 -4.10 -5.52 -14.45
#